data_AF-A0A6I9QXI2-F1
#
_entry.id   AF-A0A6I9QXI2-F1
#
_cell.length_a   1.000
_cell.length_b   1.000
_cell.length_c   1.000
_cell.angle_alpha   90.00
_cell.angle_beta   90.00
_cell.angle_gamma   90.00
#
_symmetry.space_group_name_H-M   'P 1'
#
loop_
_entity.id
_entity.type
_entity.pdbx_description
1 polymer ?
#
loop_
_entity_poly.entity_id
_entity_poly.type
_entity_poly.pdbx_seq_one_letter_code
_entity_poly.pdbx_strand_id
1 'polypeptide(L)'
;MAKQQVLAFAAWALAAAAMVVFLPAAVSGARDVKLAANTGFVVEGRVFCDTCRAGFETPKTTYIAGAKVRVECRSRMTGAKICSFDGMTDHTGTYNILVADEHEHENCESVLVSSPVKGCDRILEGRERASVSLTHNNGITSDKRFANSLGFQKNIPVAGCAQLLEMYRQYENEV
;
A
#
# COMPACT_ATOMS: atom_id res chain seq x y z
N MET A 1 -26.06 75.58 -10.21
CA MET A 1 -26.44 74.16 -10.07
C MET A 1 -25.20 73.27 -9.99
N ALA A 2 -24.36 73.40 -8.96
CA ALA A 2 -23.14 72.59 -8.81
C ALA A 2 -22.88 72.11 -7.37
N LYS A 3 -23.43 72.80 -6.35
CA LYS A 3 -23.29 72.40 -4.93
C LYS A 3 -24.17 71.21 -4.52
N GLN A 4 -25.32 71.01 -5.18
CA GLN A 4 -26.30 69.99 -4.77
C GLN A 4 -25.94 68.59 -5.26
N GLN A 5 -25.22 68.47 -6.38
CA GLN A 5 -24.75 67.18 -6.90
C GLN A 5 -23.56 66.63 -6.09
N VAL A 6 -22.65 67.49 -5.61
CA VAL A 6 -21.46 67.06 -4.85
C VAL A 6 -21.83 66.41 -3.51
N LEU A 7 -22.87 66.90 -2.82
CA LEU A 7 -23.33 66.32 -1.56
C LEU A 7 -24.02 64.95 -1.74
N ALA A 8 -24.69 64.73 -2.88
CA ALA A 8 -25.30 63.45 -3.20
C ALA A 8 -24.25 62.36 -3.49
N PHE A 9 -23.16 62.69 -4.20
CA PHE A 9 -22.07 61.75 -4.46
C PHE A 9 -21.24 61.43 -3.19
N ALA A 10 -21.08 62.39 -2.28
CA ALA A 10 -20.38 62.17 -1.01
C ALA A 10 -21.15 61.22 -0.06
N ALA A 11 -22.49 61.32 -0.02
CA ALA A 11 -23.33 60.44 0.78
C ALA A 11 -23.32 58.98 0.29
N TRP A 12 -23.20 58.76 -1.02
CA TRP A 12 -23.12 57.42 -1.61
C TRP A 12 -21.73 56.79 -1.43
N ALA A 13 -20.67 57.59 -1.46
CA ALA A 13 -19.30 57.12 -1.22
C ALA A 13 -19.08 56.67 0.24
N LEU A 14 -19.70 57.35 1.21
CA LEU A 14 -19.62 56.98 2.64
C LEU A 14 -20.45 55.72 2.97
N ALA A 15 -21.60 55.53 2.32
CA ALA A 15 -22.39 54.30 2.48
C ALA A 15 -21.73 53.07 1.84
N ALA A 16 -21.06 53.23 0.69
CA ALA A 16 -20.30 52.17 0.04
C ALA A 16 -19.03 51.78 0.82
N ALA A 17 -18.33 52.75 1.42
CA ALA A 17 -17.14 52.48 2.23
C ALA A 17 -17.45 51.76 3.55
N ALA A 18 -18.62 52.01 4.16
CA ALA A 18 -19.04 51.34 5.39
C ALA A 18 -19.48 49.88 5.16
N MET A 19 -19.97 49.53 3.96
CA MET A 19 -20.40 48.16 3.64
C MET A 19 -19.22 47.23 3.29
N VAL A 20 -18.04 47.78 2.96
CA VAL A 20 -16.82 47.01 2.64
C VAL A 20 -15.97 46.68 3.88
N VAL A 21 -16.18 47.39 5.00
CA VAL A 21 -15.33 47.25 6.22
C VAL A 21 -15.92 46.29 7.27
N PHE A 22 -17.18 45.85 7.14
CA PHE A 22 -17.83 44.90 8.05
C PHE A 22 -17.96 43.47 7.51
N LEU A 23 -17.07 43.05 6.60
CA LEU A 23 -16.94 41.64 6.19
C LEU A 23 -15.52 41.09 6.46
N PRO A 24 -15.06 40.99 7.72
CA PRO A 24 -14.03 40.02 8.05
C PRO A 24 -14.66 38.77 8.68
N ALA A 25 -14.13 37.61 8.31
CA ALA A 25 -14.26 36.32 9.00
C ALA A 25 -15.55 35.51 8.77
N ALA A 26 -15.82 35.16 7.51
CA ALA A 26 -16.49 33.89 7.23
C ALA A 26 -15.97 33.20 5.96
N VAL A 27 -14.67 33.29 5.67
CA VAL A 27 -14.02 32.18 4.95
C VAL A 27 -13.68 31.15 6.02
N SER A 28 -14.72 30.46 6.50
CA SER A 28 -14.51 29.10 6.96
C SER A 28 -14.11 28.35 5.70
N GLY A 29 -12.80 28.21 5.47
CA GLY A 29 -12.33 27.14 4.61
C GLY A 29 -12.91 25.87 5.22
N ALA A 30 -13.97 25.36 4.62
CA ALA A 30 -14.37 23.98 4.81
C ALA A 30 -13.17 23.19 4.31
N ARG A 31 -12.21 22.95 5.21
CA ARG A 31 -11.47 21.71 5.17
C ARG A 31 -12.60 20.70 5.27
N ASP A 32 -12.95 20.09 4.15
CA ASP A 32 -13.57 18.79 4.15
C ASP A 32 -12.63 17.91 4.98
N VAL A 33 -12.79 17.96 6.31
CA VAL A 33 -12.45 16.85 7.18
C VAL A 33 -13.50 15.85 6.78
N LYS A 34 -13.20 15.15 5.67
CA LYS A 34 -13.86 13.93 5.26
C LYS A 34 -13.92 13.11 6.55
N LEU A 35 -15.09 13.12 7.17
CA LEU A 35 -15.40 12.37 8.37
C LEU A 35 -14.82 10.98 8.10
N ALA A 36 -13.80 10.59 8.88
CA ALA A 36 -12.95 9.44 8.64
C ALA A 36 -13.82 8.22 8.32
N ALA A 37 -14.07 8.02 7.03
CA ALA A 37 -14.94 6.97 6.53
C ALA A 37 -14.07 5.73 6.53
N ASN A 38 -13.91 5.13 7.71
CA ASN A 38 -13.24 3.86 7.96
C ASN A 38 -12.07 3.61 6.97
N THR A 39 -11.06 4.48 7.04
CA THR A 39 -9.96 4.55 6.06
C THR A 39 -8.98 3.41 6.32
N GLY A 40 -9.29 2.24 5.78
CA GLY A 40 -8.40 1.09 5.76
C GLY A 40 -7.64 0.97 4.44
N PHE A 41 -6.80 -0.06 4.36
CA PHE A 41 -6.03 -0.40 3.18
C PHE A 41 -6.38 -1.81 2.69
N VAL A 42 -6.21 -2.04 1.39
CA VAL A 42 -6.19 -3.39 0.81
C VAL A 42 -4.75 -3.74 0.50
N VAL A 43 -4.18 -4.68 1.24
CA VAL A 43 -2.85 -5.20 0.94
C VAL A 43 -2.98 -6.30 -0.10
N GLU A 44 -2.44 -6.06 -1.28
CA GLU A 44 -2.38 -7.05 -2.36
C GLU A 44 -0.95 -7.55 -2.55
N GLY A 45 -0.80 -8.87 -2.66
CA GLY A 45 0.45 -9.48 -3.06
C GLY A 45 0.21 -10.89 -3.58
N ARG A 46 1.30 -11.57 -3.95
CA ARG A 46 1.22 -12.92 -4.53
C ARG A 46 2.08 -13.90 -3.76
N VAL A 47 1.67 -15.16 -3.76
CA VAL A 47 2.48 -16.26 -3.23
C VAL A 47 2.90 -17.17 -4.37
N PHE A 48 4.21 -17.34 -4.54
CA PHE A 48 4.78 -18.15 -5.58
C PHE A 48 5.51 -19.38 -5.03
N CYS A 49 5.58 -20.40 -5.87
CA CYS A 49 6.40 -21.58 -5.69
C CYS A 49 7.65 -21.43 -6.57
N ASP A 50 8.81 -21.33 -5.92
CA ASP A 50 10.12 -21.42 -6.57
C ASP A 50 10.38 -22.87 -6.99
N THR A 51 9.96 -23.18 -8.21
CA THR A 51 10.04 -24.51 -8.80
C THR A 51 11.46 -24.90 -9.20
N CYS A 52 12.37 -23.93 -9.32
CA CYS A 52 13.76 -24.14 -9.73
C CYS A 52 14.77 -23.95 -8.60
N ARG A 53 14.34 -23.55 -7.41
CA ARG A 53 15.23 -23.20 -6.29
C ARG A 53 16.16 -22.04 -6.64
N ALA A 54 15.66 -21.08 -7.42
CA ALA A 54 16.39 -19.92 -7.88
C ALA A 54 16.48 -18.79 -6.83
N GLY A 55 15.57 -18.72 -5.87
CA GLY A 55 15.49 -17.61 -4.90
C GLY A 55 14.63 -16.42 -5.35
N PHE A 56 14.10 -16.47 -6.58
CA PHE A 56 13.28 -15.42 -7.18
C PHE A 56 12.28 -15.99 -8.19
N GLU A 57 11.38 -15.16 -8.70
CA GLU A 57 10.40 -15.57 -9.71
C GLU A 57 11.07 -15.78 -11.08
N THR A 58 10.84 -16.93 -11.70
CA THR A 58 11.36 -17.29 -13.02
C THR A 58 10.21 -17.66 -13.97
N PRO A 59 10.43 -17.83 -15.28
CA PRO A 59 9.41 -18.34 -16.20
C PRO A 59 8.83 -19.71 -15.82
N LYS A 60 9.52 -20.49 -14.96
CA LYS A 60 9.03 -21.78 -14.45
C LYS A 60 8.28 -21.66 -13.12
N THR A 61 8.21 -20.47 -12.52
CA THR A 61 7.47 -20.22 -11.29
C THR A 61 5.99 -20.54 -11.47
N THR A 62 5.39 -21.09 -10.43
CA THR A 62 3.94 -21.31 -10.36
C THR A 62 3.39 -20.56 -9.16
N TYR A 63 2.17 -20.06 -9.26
CA TYR A 63 1.53 -19.36 -8.15
C TYR A 63 0.67 -20.31 -7.33
N ILE A 64 0.62 -20.08 -6.02
CA ILE A 64 0.00 -21.01 -5.07
C ILE A 64 -1.37 -20.48 -4.68
N ALA A 65 -2.43 -21.17 -5.10
CA ALA A 65 -3.78 -20.94 -4.60
C ALA A 65 -3.98 -21.51 -3.20
N GLY A 66 -4.71 -20.81 -2.33
CA GLY A 66 -5.00 -21.24 -0.96
C GLY A 66 -3.83 -21.16 0.02
N ALA A 67 -2.73 -20.49 -0.34
CA ALA A 67 -1.65 -20.19 0.59
C ALA A 67 -2.15 -19.24 1.69
N LYS A 68 -1.86 -19.57 2.95
CA LYS A 68 -2.16 -18.71 4.08
C LYS A 68 -1.08 -17.65 4.22
N VAL A 69 -1.53 -16.42 4.35
CA VAL A 69 -0.71 -15.22 4.53
C VAL A 69 -1.30 -14.38 5.65
N ARG A 70 -0.49 -13.49 6.21
CA ARG A 70 -0.91 -12.58 7.27
C ARG A 70 -0.27 -11.22 7.06
N VAL A 71 -0.99 -10.14 7.26
CA VAL A 71 -0.37 -8.83 7.50
C VAL A 71 -0.13 -8.70 9.00
N GLU A 72 1.10 -8.47 9.42
CA GLU A 72 1.48 -8.19 10.81
C GLU A 72 2.03 -6.78 10.93
N CYS A 73 1.50 -5.99 11.86
CA CYS A 73 2.07 -4.70 12.22
C CYS A 73 2.70 -4.76 13.60
N ARG A 74 3.90 -4.17 13.70
CA ARG A 74 4.71 -4.12 14.92
C ARG A 74 5.06 -2.68 15.25
N SER A 75 5.12 -2.37 16.54
CA SER A 75 5.58 -1.07 17.02
C SER A 75 6.99 -0.79 16.47
N ARG A 76 7.19 0.37 15.85
CA ARG A 76 8.53 0.81 15.41
C ARG A 76 9.52 0.94 16.57
N MET A 77 9.01 1.33 17.74
CA MET A 77 9.83 1.61 18.92
C MET A 77 10.21 0.33 19.67
N THR A 78 9.27 -0.61 19.83
CA THR A 78 9.46 -1.77 20.71
C THR A 78 9.56 -3.11 19.97
N GLY A 79 9.20 -3.17 18.68
CA GLY A 79 9.10 -4.42 17.92
C GLY A 79 7.93 -5.33 18.33
N ALA A 80 7.16 -4.94 19.35
CA ALA A 80 6.01 -5.70 19.82
C ALA A 80 4.92 -5.74 18.75
N LYS A 81 4.29 -6.91 18.60
CA LYS A 81 3.14 -7.10 17.70
C LYS A 81 1.95 -6.28 18.22
N ILE A 82 1.35 -5.48 17.35
CA ILE A 82 0.20 -4.63 17.67
C ILE A 82 -1.08 -5.30 17.14
N CYS A 83 -1.09 -5.67 15.86
CA CYS A 83 -2.25 -6.29 15.21
C CYS A 83 -1.82 -7.32 14.16
N SER A 84 -2.80 -8.11 13.70
CA SER A 84 -2.61 -8.98 12.55
C SER A 84 -3.92 -9.30 11.84
N PHE A 85 -3.83 -9.44 10.52
CA PHE A 85 -4.95 -9.71 9.63
C PHE A 85 -4.60 -10.92 8.76
N ASP A 86 -5.36 -12.00 8.90
CA ASP A 86 -5.14 -13.25 8.15
C ASP A 86 -5.83 -13.20 6.78
N GLY A 87 -5.23 -13.86 5.80
CA GLY A 87 -5.79 -14.00 4.46
C GLY A 87 -5.34 -15.28 3.77
N MET A 88 -5.94 -15.53 2.61
CA MET A 88 -5.56 -16.61 1.71
C MET A 88 -5.44 -16.10 0.29
N THR A 89 -4.59 -16.75 -0.49
CA THR A 89 -4.52 -16.50 -1.92
C THR A 89 -5.69 -17.13 -2.68
N ASP A 90 -6.15 -16.43 -3.71
CA ASP A 90 -7.13 -16.91 -4.67
C ASP A 90 -6.53 -17.89 -5.70
N HIS A 91 -7.30 -18.25 -6.73
CA HIS A 91 -6.87 -19.18 -7.76
C HIS A 91 -5.67 -18.70 -8.61
N THR A 92 -5.36 -17.39 -8.60
CA THR A 92 -4.20 -16.80 -9.29
C THR A 92 -2.95 -16.76 -8.40
N GLY A 93 -3.09 -17.19 -7.15
CA GLY A 93 -2.10 -17.04 -6.08
C GLY A 93 -1.98 -15.62 -5.54
N THR A 94 -3.00 -14.79 -5.73
CA THR A 94 -3.05 -13.40 -5.25
C THR A 94 -3.87 -13.34 -3.97
N TYR A 95 -3.38 -12.64 -2.95
CA TYR A 95 -4.15 -12.35 -1.75
C TYR A 95 -4.54 -10.88 -1.72
N ASN A 96 -5.72 -10.59 -1.15
CA ASN A 96 -6.21 -9.25 -0.88
C ASN A 96 -6.66 -9.20 0.58
N ILE A 97 -5.90 -8.54 1.44
CA ILE A 97 -6.17 -8.47 2.89
C ILE A 97 -6.63 -7.06 3.25
N LEU A 98 -7.82 -6.96 3.82
CA LEU A 98 -8.33 -5.72 4.38
C LEU A 98 -7.63 -5.45 5.72
N VAL A 99 -7.00 -4.28 5.82
CA VAL A 99 -6.37 -3.79 7.03
C VAL A 99 -7.11 -2.53 7.45
N ALA A 100 -7.73 -2.55 8.62
CA ALA A 100 -8.45 -1.40 9.14
C ALA A 100 -7.47 -0.37 9.68
N ASP A 101 -7.85 0.90 9.63
CA ASP A 101 -7.14 2.03 10.24
C ASP A 101 -5.75 2.36 9.67
N GLU A 102 -5.20 3.47 10.17
CA GLU A 102 -3.85 3.95 9.89
C GLU A 102 -2.82 3.22 10.76
N HIS A 103 -1.68 2.90 10.16
CA HIS A 103 -0.55 2.28 10.85
C HIS A 103 0.74 3.08 10.65
N GLU A 104 0.66 4.41 10.71
CA GLU A 104 1.77 5.35 10.45
C GLU A 104 3.01 5.09 11.33
N HIS A 105 2.79 4.76 12.61
CA HIS A 105 3.85 4.56 13.60
C HIS A 105 4.28 3.09 13.77
N GLU A 106 3.90 2.25 12.81
CA GLU A 106 4.09 0.82 12.86
C GLU A 106 4.89 0.35 11.64
N ASN A 107 5.57 -0.78 11.79
CA ASN A 107 6.18 -1.51 10.70
C ASN A 107 5.23 -2.66 10.35
N CYS A 108 4.56 -2.54 9.21
CA CYS A 108 3.63 -3.54 8.71
C CYS A 108 4.29 -4.37 7.61
N GLU A 109 4.13 -5.69 7.70
CA GLU A 109 4.64 -6.64 6.72
C GLU A 109 3.59 -7.69 6.38
N SER A 110 3.49 -8.04 5.11
CA SER A 110 2.88 -9.31 4.69
C SER A 110 3.84 -10.45 5.00
N VAL A 111 3.35 -11.53 5.59
CA VAL A 111 4.15 -12.67 6.08
C VAL A 111 3.54 -13.99 5.62
N LEU A 112 4.38 -14.95 5.23
CA LEU A 112 3.93 -16.31 4.92
C LEU A 112 3.52 -17.06 6.19
N VAL A 113 2.43 -17.82 6.09
CA VAL A 113 1.97 -18.71 7.16
C VAL A 113 2.09 -20.17 6.75
N SER A 114 1.47 -20.56 5.63
CA SER A 114 1.55 -21.96 5.16
C SER A 114 1.15 -22.12 3.69
N SER A 115 1.69 -23.15 3.03
CA SER A 115 1.29 -23.57 1.69
C SER A 115 0.40 -24.81 1.74
N PRO A 116 -0.67 -24.90 0.91
CA PRO A 116 -1.44 -26.12 0.74
C PRO A 116 -0.79 -27.11 -0.25
N VAL A 117 0.24 -26.69 -1.00
CA VAL A 117 0.85 -27.50 -2.05
C VAL A 117 1.95 -28.37 -1.46
N LYS A 118 1.71 -29.69 -1.41
CA LYS A 118 2.71 -30.66 -0.97
C LYS A 118 3.98 -30.57 -1.81
N GLY A 119 5.12 -30.46 -1.13
CA GLY A 119 6.41 -30.35 -1.79
C GLY A 119 6.74 -28.95 -2.33
N CYS A 120 5.92 -27.95 -2.00
CA CYS A 120 6.26 -26.53 -2.12
C CYS A 120 5.73 -25.75 -0.91
N ASP A 121 6.20 -26.15 0.26
CA ASP A 121 5.76 -25.73 1.58
C ASP A 121 6.92 -25.32 2.51
N ARG A 122 8.17 -25.45 2.04
CA ARG A 122 9.33 -24.87 2.71
C ARG A 122 9.40 -23.38 2.39
N ILE A 123 9.41 -22.52 3.42
CA ILE A 123 9.57 -21.07 3.24
C ILE A 123 10.89 -20.79 2.51
N LEU A 124 10.84 -19.94 1.49
CA LEU A 124 12.03 -19.47 0.77
C LEU A 124 12.65 -18.30 1.54
N GLU A 125 13.91 -18.43 1.91
CA GLU A 125 14.67 -17.42 2.67
C GLU A 125 14.78 -16.10 1.88
N GLY A 126 14.54 -14.98 2.57
CA GLY A 126 14.49 -13.64 1.99
C GLY A 126 13.18 -13.33 1.27
N ARG A 127 12.22 -14.26 1.24
CA ARG A 127 10.90 -14.12 0.59
C ARG A 127 9.74 -14.50 1.52
N GLU A 128 10.01 -14.60 2.82
CA GLU A 128 9.03 -14.89 3.85
C GLU A 128 8.18 -13.69 4.25
N ARG A 129 8.69 -12.47 4.02
CA ARG A 129 8.12 -11.21 4.46
C ARG A 129 8.24 -10.14 3.37
N ALA A 130 7.28 -9.22 3.34
CA ALA A 130 7.31 -8.05 2.46
C ALA A 130 6.69 -6.84 3.18
N SER A 131 7.47 -5.77 3.34
CA SER A 131 7.01 -4.54 3.98
C SER A 131 5.96 -3.81 3.16
N VAL A 132 4.99 -3.20 3.84
CA VAL A 132 3.92 -2.39 3.24
C VAL A 132 3.70 -1.11 4.03
N SER A 133 3.54 0.01 3.31
CA SER A 133 3.26 1.31 3.93
C SER A 133 1.75 1.52 4.02
N LEU A 134 1.22 1.38 5.23
CA LEU A 134 -0.21 1.51 5.55
C LEU A 134 -0.46 2.86 6.22
N THR A 135 -0.17 3.92 5.47
CA THR A 135 -0.54 5.28 5.86
C THR A 135 -0.85 6.14 4.65
N HIS A 136 -1.73 7.13 4.81
CA HIS A 136 -1.94 8.16 3.79
C HIS A 136 -0.87 9.26 3.81
N ASN A 137 -0.04 9.35 4.86
CA ASN A 137 1.02 10.36 4.99
C ASN A 137 2.33 9.98 4.26
N ASN A 138 2.23 9.48 3.02
CA ASN A 138 3.38 9.02 2.22
C ASN A 138 3.27 9.36 0.71
N GLY A 139 2.31 10.19 0.32
CA GLY A 139 2.13 10.62 -1.08
C GLY A 139 1.51 9.55 -2.01
N ILE A 140 1.15 8.37 -1.49
CA ILE A 140 0.44 7.34 -2.26
C ILE A 140 -1.06 7.59 -2.11
N THR A 141 -1.73 7.84 -3.24
CA THR A 141 -3.16 8.21 -3.30
C THR A 141 -4.13 7.03 -3.24
N SER A 142 -3.63 5.80 -3.42
CA SER A 142 -4.46 4.59 -3.40
C SER A 142 -4.46 3.91 -2.04
N ASP A 143 -5.61 3.38 -1.65
CA ASP A 143 -5.77 2.54 -0.46
C ASP A 143 -5.28 1.11 -0.74
N LYS A 144 -5.04 0.76 -2.00
CA LYS A 144 -4.45 -0.51 -2.41
C LYS A 144 -2.92 -0.43 -2.29
N ARG A 145 -2.34 -1.32 -1.49
CA ARG A 145 -0.91 -1.37 -1.18
C ARG A 145 -0.33 -2.68 -1.68
N PHE A 146 0.61 -2.59 -2.61
CA PHE A 146 1.25 -3.75 -3.21
C PHE A 146 2.43 -4.22 -2.37
N ALA A 147 2.39 -5.48 -1.95
CA ALA A 147 3.49 -6.17 -1.31
C ALA A 147 4.30 -6.95 -2.36
N ASN A 148 5.60 -7.07 -2.15
CA ASN A 148 6.44 -7.99 -2.93
C ASN A 148 5.91 -9.42 -2.80
N SER A 149 6.08 -10.21 -3.87
CA SER A 149 5.69 -11.61 -3.86
C SER A 149 6.45 -12.39 -2.79
N LEU A 150 5.72 -13.25 -2.10
CA LEU A 150 6.25 -14.14 -1.08
C LEU A 150 6.47 -15.54 -1.65
N GLY A 151 7.51 -16.24 -1.19
CA GLY A 151 7.97 -17.48 -1.83
C GLY A 151 7.97 -18.70 -0.92
N PHE A 152 7.45 -19.81 -1.43
CA PHE A 152 7.81 -21.16 -0.96
C PHE A 152 8.78 -21.80 -1.96
N GLN A 153 9.64 -22.67 -1.47
CA GLN A 153 10.61 -23.41 -2.27
C GLN A 153 10.14 -24.84 -2.52
N LYS A 154 10.27 -25.31 -3.77
CA LYS A 154 9.96 -26.69 -4.13
C LYS A 154 11.00 -27.68 -3.58
N ASN A 155 10.56 -28.87 -3.17
CA ASN A 155 11.44 -29.92 -2.64
C ASN A 155 12.36 -30.54 -3.70
N ILE A 156 11.94 -30.58 -4.95
CA ILE A 156 12.73 -31.12 -6.07
C ILE A 156 12.54 -30.16 -7.25
N PRO A 157 13.63 -29.63 -7.85
CA PRO A 157 13.54 -28.80 -9.03
C PRO A 157 12.80 -29.50 -10.16
N VAL A 158 11.99 -28.76 -10.91
CA VAL A 158 11.33 -29.29 -12.10
C VAL A 158 12.32 -29.46 -13.26
N ALA A 159 11.92 -30.25 -14.27
CA ALA A 159 12.73 -30.41 -15.48
C ALA A 159 13.00 -29.06 -16.17
N GLY A 160 14.21 -28.90 -16.71
CA GLY A 160 14.61 -27.69 -17.43
C GLY A 160 15.17 -26.56 -16.57
N CYS A 161 15.27 -26.73 -15.25
CA CYS A 161 15.80 -25.68 -14.36
C CYS A 161 17.31 -25.45 -14.54
N ALA A 162 18.10 -26.50 -14.84
CA ALA A 162 19.54 -26.36 -15.06
C ALA A 162 19.85 -25.44 -16.24
N GLN A 163 19.16 -25.64 -17.37
CA GLN A 163 19.29 -24.81 -18.57
C GLN A 163 18.85 -23.37 -18.29
N LEU A 164 17.73 -23.20 -17.58
CA LEU A 164 17.21 -21.87 -17.24
C LEU A 164 18.18 -21.08 -16.35
N LEU A 165 18.75 -21.72 -15.32
CA LEU A 165 19.71 -21.08 -14.42
C LEU A 165 21.03 -20.74 -15.13
N GLU A 166 21.44 -21.54 -16.11
CA GLU A 166 22.62 -21.23 -16.91
C GLU A 166 22.42 -19.97 -17.77
N MET A 167 21.22 -19.78 -18.35
CA MET A 167 20.89 -18.55 -19.09
C MET A 167 21.01 -17.30 -18.22
N TYR A 168 20.58 -17.37 -16.95
CA TYR A 168 20.73 -16.23 -16.03
C TYR A 168 22.19 -15.93 -15.71
N ARG A 169 23.03 -16.95 -15.50
CA ARG A 169 24.46 -16.76 -15.26
C ARG A 169 25.18 -16.12 -16.46
N GLN A 170 24.81 -16.53 -17.67
CA GLN A 170 25.39 -15.95 -18.88
C GLN A 170 25.07 -14.46 -18.98
N TYR A 171 23.82 -14.08 -18.72
CA TYR A 171 23.40 -12.68 -18.69
C TYR A 171 24.17 -11.85 -17.64
N GLU A 172 24.39 -12.39 -16.43
CA GLU A 172 25.16 -11.70 -15.39
C GLU A 172 26.63 -11.48 -15.78
N ASN A 173 27.23 -12.38 -16.56
CA ASN A 173 28.61 -12.24 -17.01
C ASN A 173 28.78 -11.26 -18.19
N GLU A 174 27.68 -10.88 -18.84
CA GLU A 174 27.67 -9.92 -19.96
C GLU A 174 27.47 -8.47 -19.52
N VAL A 175 27.08 -8.24 -18.26
CA VAL A 175 26.83 -6.92 -17.64
C VAL A 175 28.04 -6.47 -16.84
#